data_AF-A0A9X1F844-F1
#
_entry.id   AF-A0A9X1F844-F1
#
_cell.length_a   1.000
_cell.length_b   1.000
_cell.length_c   1.000
_cell.angle_alpha   90.00
_cell.angle_beta   90.00
_cell.angle_gamma   90.00
#
_symmetry.space_group_name_H-M   'P 1'
#
loop_
_entity.id
_entity.type
_entity.pdbx_description
1 polymer ?
#
loop_
_entity_poly.entity_id
_entity_poly.type
_entity_poly.pdbx_seq_one_letter_code
_entity_poly.pdbx_strand_id
1 'polypeptide(L)'
;MDSLRGYGYLGIGSRLKRISDYMMRETQIVYDTYNIDFDPYLFPIFKTISNYDGITNTELVEQLKFTQPAITQFVNKLNKKGYVTQCSDKIDKRKKTILLTHKGENLLRTIKPIWNAIEKTIKQVTIYKSDTLLDHVNQLEDTFNQTDFSQLILNNMHSSMKGSLTLIDYKTEYKNAFYNLNIEWLKTHFYVEPYDEEVLSQPDKYIIDKGGHIFFALKNETIVGTVALMPTEESGILELTKMAVLPEERGQKIGQKLLQHCIDFGKAQQLKGLLLYSNTELENAIYLYRKYGFKELELEQNSPYKRSDIKMLLEF
;
A
#
# COMPACT_ATOMS: atom_id res chain seq x y z
N MET A 1 25.65 -37.83 -0.01
CA MET A 1 26.56 -36.67 -0.17
C MET A 1 26.01 -35.84 -1.33
N ASP A 2 25.80 -34.53 -1.17
CA ASP A 2 25.33 -33.67 -2.28
C ASP A 2 26.46 -33.43 -3.28
N SER A 3 26.43 -34.14 -4.41
CA SER A 3 27.45 -34.05 -5.46
C SER A 3 27.57 -32.65 -6.06
N LEU A 4 26.45 -31.92 -6.23
CA LEU A 4 26.48 -30.56 -6.80
C LEU A 4 27.22 -29.59 -5.88
N ARG A 5 27.07 -29.76 -4.56
CA ARG A 5 27.83 -28.99 -3.57
C ARG A 5 29.31 -29.35 -3.60
N GLY A 6 29.63 -30.64 -3.77
CA GLY A 6 31.01 -31.13 -3.93
C GLY A 6 31.73 -30.61 -5.19
N TYR A 7 31.00 -30.24 -6.24
CA TYR A 7 31.59 -29.66 -7.46
C TYR A 7 32.03 -28.20 -7.31
N GLY A 8 31.73 -27.56 -6.18
CA GLY A 8 32.09 -26.16 -5.92
C GLY A 8 31.59 -25.22 -7.03
N TYR A 9 32.48 -24.39 -7.57
CA TYR A 9 32.16 -23.44 -8.63
C TYR A 9 31.69 -24.08 -9.93
N LEU A 10 32.11 -25.31 -10.25
CA LEU A 10 31.68 -26.01 -11.47
C LEU A 10 30.17 -26.33 -11.44
N GLY A 11 29.59 -26.48 -10.24
CA GLY A 11 28.17 -26.77 -10.05
C GLY A 11 27.26 -25.54 -9.99
N ILE A 12 27.81 -24.32 -10.06
CA ILE A 12 27.08 -23.11 -9.64
C ILE A 12 25.79 -22.86 -10.45
N GLY A 13 25.84 -23.00 -11.78
CA GLY A 13 24.67 -22.79 -12.64
C GLY A 13 23.53 -23.77 -12.33
N SER A 14 23.86 -25.04 -12.09
CA SER A 14 22.91 -26.08 -11.70
C SER A 14 22.32 -25.84 -10.32
N ARG A 15 23.13 -25.34 -9.37
CA ARG A 15 22.67 -24.99 -8.02
C ARG A 15 21.74 -23.78 -8.02
N LEU A 16 22.05 -22.75 -8.80
CA LEU A 16 21.16 -21.59 -8.97
C LEU A 16 19.82 -22.00 -9.57
N LYS A 17 19.82 -22.88 -10.57
CA LYS A 17 18.58 -23.47 -11.12
C LYS A 17 17.82 -24.26 -10.06
N ARG A 18 18.50 -25.11 -9.27
CA ARG A 18 17.88 -25.89 -8.19
C ARG A 18 17.22 -25.00 -7.14
N ILE A 19 17.88 -23.91 -6.75
CA ILE A 19 17.34 -22.90 -5.82
C ILE A 19 16.12 -22.21 -6.43
N SER A 20 16.21 -21.78 -7.69
CA SER A 20 15.09 -21.17 -8.41
C SER A 20 13.87 -22.11 -8.44
N ASP A 21 14.06 -23.37 -8.84
CA ASP A 21 13.00 -24.37 -8.91
C ASP A 21 12.38 -24.64 -7.52
N TYR A 22 13.21 -24.70 -6.47
CA TYR A 22 12.77 -24.82 -5.07
C TYR A 22 11.92 -23.62 -4.65
N MET A 23 12.42 -22.39 -4.84
CA MET A 23 11.73 -21.16 -4.46
C MET A 23 10.39 -20.99 -5.19
N MET A 24 10.32 -21.36 -6.47
CA MET A 24 9.07 -21.34 -7.23
C MET A 24 8.04 -22.29 -6.64
N ARG A 25 8.44 -23.52 -6.30
CA ARG A 25 7.54 -24.49 -5.64
C ARG A 25 7.07 -24.00 -4.28
N GLU A 26 7.97 -23.52 -3.44
CA GLU A 26 7.64 -23.01 -2.11
C GLU A 26 6.74 -21.77 -2.16
N THR A 27 6.95 -20.90 -3.15
CA THR A 27 6.07 -19.74 -3.37
C THR A 27 4.66 -20.19 -3.79
N GLN A 28 4.54 -21.25 -4.61
CA GLN A 28 3.24 -21.81 -4.97
C GLN A 28 2.46 -22.30 -3.74
N ILE A 29 3.12 -22.97 -2.79
CA ILE A 29 2.49 -23.41 -1.52
C ILE A 29 1.88 -22.22 -0.77
N VAL A 30 2.57 -21.07 -0.74
CA VAL A 30 2.06 -19.86 -0.09
C VAL A 30 0.84 -19.31 -0.84
N TYR A 31 0.88 -19.25 -2.18
CA TYR A 31 -0.28 -18.83 -2.97
C TYR A 31 -1.48 -19.75 -2.75
N ASP A 32 -1.28 -21.07 -2.74
CA ASP A 32 -2.34 -22.05 -2.48
C ASP A 32 -2.93 -21.87 -1.07
N THR A 33 -2.08 -21.60 -0.07
CA THR A 33 -2.50 -21.33 1.33
C THR A 33 -3.44 -20.13 1.43
N TYR A 34 -3.21 -19.09 0.63
CA TYR A 34 -4.06 -17.89 0.56
C TYR A 34 -5.16 -17.97 -0.53
N ASN A 35 -5.37 -19.14 -1.15
CA ASN A 35 -6.33 -19.34 -2.25
C ASN A 35 -6.10 -18.40 -3.45
N ILE A 36 -4.84 -18.13 -3.78
CA ILE A 36 -4.45 -17.30 -4.92
C ILE A 36 -4.15 -18.18 -6.13
N ASP A 37 -4.96 -18.06 -7.18
CA ASP A 37 -4.74 -18.73 -8.47
C ASP A 37 -3.67 -17.99 -9.31
N PHE A 38 -2.42 -18.00 -8.87
CA PHE A 38 -1.31 -17.37 -9.57
C PHE A 38 -0.11 -18.30 -9.66
N ASP A 39 0.58 -18.29 -10.81
CA ASP A 39 1.76 -19.13 -11.01
C ASP A 39 3.03 -18.26 -10.77
N PRO A 40 3.93 -18.61 -9.82
CA PRO A 40 5.08 -17.79 -9.43
C PRO A 40 5.98 -17.34 -10.59
N TYR A 41 6.17 -18.19 -11.60
CA TYR A 41 6.99 -17.85 -12.76
C TYR A 41 6.41 -16.71 -13.62
N LEU A 42 5.12 -16.38 -13.47
CA LEU A 42 4.48 -15.25 -14.15
C LEU A 42 4.76 -13.91 -13.47
N PHE A 43 5.35 -13.91 -12.27
CA PHE A 43 5.63 -12.71 -11.48
C PHE A 43 6.32 -11.60 -12.28
N PRO A 44 7.44 -11.84 -12.99
CA PRO A 44 8.17 -10.75 -13.65
C PRO A 44 7.31 -10.00 -14.65
N ILE A 45 6.53 -10.73 -15.47
CA ILE A 45 5.66 -10.12 -16.49
C ILE A 45 4.47 -9.44 -15.86
N PHE A 46 3.78 -10.12 -14.94
CA PHE A 46 2.61 -9.54 -14.30
C PHE A 46 2.96 -8.27 -13.53
N LYS A 47 4.10 -8.27 -12.81
CA LYS A 47 4.60 -7.10 -12.11
C LYS A 47 5.00 -5.98 -13.07
N THR A 48 5.68 -6.28 -14.18
CA THR A 48 6.01 -5.25 -15.18
C THR A 48 4.76 -4.65 -15.78
N ILE A 49 3.79 -5.45 -16.23
CA ILE A 49 2.51 -4.95 -16.77
C ILE A 49 1.81 -4.03 -15.75
N SER A 50 1.82 -4.39 -14.46
CA SER A 50 1.17 -3.58 -13.42
C SER A 50 1.75 -2.18 -13.20
N ASN A 51 2.94 -1.89 -13.75
CA ASN A 51 3.61 -0.60 -13.58
C ASN A 51 3.30 0.40 -14.72
N TYR A 52 2.54 -0.01 -15.74
CA TYR A 52 2.26 0.80 -16.92
C TYR A 52 0.77 0.79 -17.27
N ASP A 53 0.27 1.91 -17.79
CA ASP A 53 -1.09 2.03 -18.35
C ASP A 53 -1.19 1.42 -19.77
N GLY A 54 -0.48 0.31 -19.97
CA GLY A 54 -0.36 -0.39 -21.25
C GLY A 54 1.09 -0.64 -21.66
N ILE A 55 1.41 -1.90 -21.97
CA ILE A 55 2.74 -2.30 -22.45
C ILE A 55 2.65 -3.31 -23.60
N THR A 56 3.59 -3.27 -24.54
CA THR A 56 3.68 -4.21 -25.66
C THR A 56 4.56 -5.42 -25.37
N ASN A 57 4.43 -6.47 -26.19
CA ASN A 57 5.32 -7.64 -26.08
C ASN A 57 6.80 -7.28 -26.32
N THR A 58 7.07 -6.34 -27.23
CA THR A 58 8.45 -5.92 -27.53
C THR A 58 9.09 -5.23 -26.33
N GLU A 59 8.37 -4.32 -25.67
CA GLU A 59 8.83 -3.65 -24.45
C GLU A 59 9.05 -4.65 -23.31
N LEU A 60 8.17 -5.66 -23.17
CA LEU A 60 8.37 -6.73 -22.19
C LEU A 60 9.64 -7.56 -22.47
N VAL A 61 9.93 -7.90 -23.72
CA VAL A 61 11.19 -8.57 -24.11
C VAL A 61 12.40 -7.70 -23.78
N GLU A 62 12.34 -6.42 -24.13
CA GLU A 62 13.44 -5.48 -23.91
C GLU A 62 13.75 -5.27 -22.43
N GLN A 63 12.72 -5.18 -21.58
CA GLN A 63 12.89 -4.96 -20.15
C GLN A 63 13.28 -6.23 -19.38
N LEU A 64 12.63 -7.37 -19.67
CA LEU A 64 12.83 -8.60 -18.90
C LEU A 64 13.95 -9.49 -19.43
N LYS A 65 14.46 -9.21 -20.65
CA LYS A 65 15.48 -10.02 -21.33
C LYS A 65 15.08 -11.49 -21.53
N PHE A 66 13.78 -11.77 -21.55
CA PHE A 66 13.24 -13.06 -21.92
C PHE A 66 13.05 -13.16 -23.44
N THR A 67 13.00 -14.38 -23.96
CA THR A 67 12.77 -14.59 -25.38
C THR A 67 11.34 -14.21 -25.77
N GLN A 68 11.14 -13.75 -27.01
CA GLN A 68 9.81 -13.41 -27.55
C GLN A 68 8.79 -14.57 -27.39
N PRO A 69 9.14 -15.84 -27.65
CA PRO A 69 8.24 -16.96 -27.41
C PRO A 69 7.84 -17.11 -25.94
N ALA A 70 8.77 -16.91 -25.00
CA ALA A 70 8.49 -16.99 -23.56
C ALA A 70 7.51 -15.89 -23.11
N ILE A 71 7.77 -14.64 -23.50
CA ILE A 71 6.85 -13.52 -23.22
C ILE A 71 5.45 -13.82 -23.75
N THR A 72 5.36 -14.29 -25.00
CA THR A 72 4.07 -14.61 -25.63
C THR A 72 3.32 -15.70 -24.85
N GLN A 73 4.02 -16.77 -24.45
CA GLN A 73 3.42 -17.86 -23.65
C GLN A 73 2.91 -17.36 -22.29
N PHE A 74 3.70 -16.54 -21.60
CA PHE A 74 3.34 -16.00 -20.29
C PHE A 74 2.16 -15.03 -20.37
N VAL A 75 2.14 -14.12 -21.35
CA VAL A 75 1.00 -13.23 -21.60
C VAL A 75 -0.27 -14.02 -21.93
N ASN A 76 -0.17 -15.05 -22.76
CA ASN A 76 -1.30 -15.92 -23.08
C ASN A 76 -1.84 -16.66 -21.85
N LYS A 77 -0.95 -17.10 -20.96
CA LYS A 77 -1.34 -17.75 -19.69
C LYS A 77 -2.08 -16.76 -18.78
N LEU A 78 -1.56 -15.53 -18.61
CA LEU A 78 -2.21 -14.48 -17.83
C LEU A 78 -3.58 -14.10 -18.42
N ASN A 79 -3.68 -14.03 -19.74
CA ASN A 79 -4.93 -13.74 -20.45
C ASN A 79 -5.95 -14.88 -20.24
N LYS A 80 -5.51 -16.14 -20.33
CA LYS A 80 -6.36 -17.31 -20.05
C LYS A 80 -6.87 -17.33 -18.60
N LYS A 81 -6.08 -16.85 -17.63
CA LYS A 81 -6.53 -16.67 -16.25
C LYS A 81 -7.43 -15.43 -16.05
N GLY A 82 -7.55 -14.58 -17.07
CA GLY A 82 -8.37 -13.37 -17.07
C GLY A 82 -7.73 -12.18 -16.35
N TYR A 83 -6.42 -12.21 -16.08
CA TYR A 83 -5.72 -11.15 -15.35
C TYR A 83 -5.26 -10.00 -16.25
N VAL A 84 -5.06 -10.27 -17.53
CA VAL A 84 -4.67 -9.25 -18.52
C VAL A 84 -5.56 -9.35 -19.74
N THR A 85 -5.67 -8.25 -20.48
CA THR A 85 -6.32 -8.20 -21.79
C THR A 85 -5.38 -7.59 -22.82
N GLN A 86 -5.63 -7.88 -24.09
CA GLN A 86 -4.90 -7.29 -25.21
C GLN A 86 -5.84 -6.39 -26.01
N CYS A 87 -5.52 -5.11 -26.07
CA CYS A 87 -6.21 -4.14 -26.91
C CYS A 87 -5.37 -3.86 -28.16
N SER A 88 -6.00 -3.89 -29.34
CA SER A 88 -5.37 -3.39 -30.55
C SER A 88 -5.38 -1.86 -30.53
N ASP A 89 -4.29 -1.24 -30.94
CA ASP A 89 -4.23 0.20 -31.13
C ASP A 89 -5.24 0.64 -32.22
N LYS A 90 -5.85 1.82 -32.04
CA LYS A 90 -6.84 2.39 -32.99
C LYS A 90 -6.19 2.79 -34.31
N ILE A 91 -4.89 3.07 -34.31
CA ILE A 91 -4.14 3.60 -35.46
C ILE A 91 -3.28 2.50 -36.12
N ASP A 92 -2.55 1.71 -35.33
CA ASP A 92 -1.81 0.53 -35.85
C ASP A 92 -2.34 -0.77 -35.22
N LYS A 93 -3.22 -1.47 -35.95
CA LYS A 93 -3.77 -2.76 -35.52
C LYS A 93 -2.71 -3.85 -35.22
N ARG A 94 -1.45 -3.65 -35.62
CA ARG A 94 -0.33 -4.55 -35.31
C ARG A 94 0.26 -4.30 -33.92
N LYS A 95 0.06 -3.12 -33.33
CA LYS A 95 0.49 -2.82 -31.96
C LYS A 95 -0.61 -3.29 -31.00
N LYS A 96 -0.32 -4.37 -30.28
CA LYS A 96 -1.19 -4.87 -29.21
C LYS A 96 -0.64 -4.42 -27.86
N THR A 97 -1.45 -3.66 -27.14
CA THR A 97 -1.16 -3.18 -25.81
C THR A 97 -1.80 -4.11 -24.79
N ILE A 98 -1.01 -4.52 -23.80
CA ILE A 98 -1.41 -5.42 -22.72
C ILE A 98 -1.71 -4.57 -21.50
N LEU A 99 -2.89 -4.79 -20.91
CA LEU A 99 -3.41 -4.06 -19.76
C LEU A 99 -3.90 -5.04 -18.69
N LEU A 100 -3.87 -4.62 -17.43
CA LEU A 100 -4.58 -5.35 -16.37
C LEU A 100 -6.09 -5.29 -16.61
N THR A 101 -6.78 -6.38 -16.31
CA THR A 101 -8.24 -6.36 -16.17
C THR A 101 -8.61 -5.96 -14.74
N HIS A 102 -9.89 -5.70 -14.48
CA HIS A 102 -10.39 -5.53 -13.10
C HIS A 102 -10.07 -6.75 -12.20
N LYS A 103 -10.13 -7.97 -12.76
CA LYS A 103 -9.70 -9.19 -12.04
C LYS A 103 -8.20 -9.17 -11.76
N GLY A 104 -7.39 -8.71 -12.71
CA GLY A 104 -5.95 -8.51 -12.54
C GLY A 104 -5.60 -7.48 -11.46
N GLU A 105 -6.29 -6.35 -11.42
CA GLU A 105 -6.10 -5.35 -10.37
C GLU A 105 -6.47 -5.88 -8.99
N ASN A 106 -7.60 -6.60 -8.88
CA ASN A 106 -7.98 -7.24 -7.62
C ASN A 106 -6.94 -8.26 -7.16
N LEU A 107 -6.44 -9.10 -8.09
CA LEU A 107 -5.33 -10.02 -7.80
C LEU A 107 -4.11 -9.24 -7.29
N LEU A 108 -3.73 -8.15 -7.96
CA LEU A 108 -2.57 -7.34 -7.59
C LEU A 108 -2.68 -6.82 -6.15
N ARG A 109 -3.86 -6.34 -5.74
CA ARG A 109 -4.11 -5.90 -4.35
C ARG A 109 -3.92 -7.05 -3.37
N THR A 110 -4.41 -8.25 -3.69
CA THR A 110 -4.32 -9.42 -2.80
C THR A 110 -2.93 -10.04 -2.71
N ILE A 111 -2.15 -10.03 -3.80
CA ILE A 111 -0.84 -10.70 -3.87
C ILE A 111 0.30 -9.81 -3.35
N LYS A 112 0.13 -8.48 -3.37
CA LYS A 112 1.16 -7.52 -2.96
C LYS A 112 1.69 -7.74 -1.54
N PRO A 113 0.86 -8.02 -0.51
CA PRO A 113 1.35 -8.37 0.83
C PRO A 113 2.27 -9.60 0.83
N ILE A 114 1.96 -10.61 0.02
CA ILE A 114 2.77 -11.83 -0.09
C ILE A 114 4.11 -11.52 -0.76
N TRP A 115 4.13 -10.72 -1.82
CA TRP A 115 5.38 -10.27 -2.43
C TRP A 115 6.27 -9.51 -1.44
N ASN A 116 5.70 -8.63 -0.62
CA ASN A 116 6.45 -7.93 0.43
C ASN A 116 7.02 -8.91 1.47
N ALA A 117 6.26 -9.94 1.86
CA ALA A 117 6.75 -10.98 2.77
C ALA A 117 7.86 -11.83 2.14
N ILE A 118 7.77 -12.15 0.86
CA ILE A 118 8.83 -12.83 0.09
C ILE A 118 10.10 -11.98 0.09
N GLU A 119 10.00 -10.70 -0.25
CA GLU A 119 11.15 -9.78 -0.25
C GLU A 119 11.82 -9.70 1.13
N LYS A 120 11.01 -9.51 2.18
CA LYS A 120 11.50 -9.49 3.57
C LYS A 120 12.21 -10.80 3.95
N THR A 121 11.64 -11.93 3.55
CA THR A 121 12.22 -13.25 3.81
C THR A 121 13.57 -13.40 3.13
N ILE A 122 13.65 -13.05 1.83
CA ILE A 122 14.91 -13.12 1.08
C ILE A 122 15.97 -12.21 1.71
N LYS A 123 15.61 -10.98 2.09
CA LYS A 123 16.54 -10.08 2.80
C LYS A 123 17.04 -10.73 4.09
N GLN A 124 16.15 -11.27 4.93
CA GLN A 124 16.52 -11.90 6.20
C GLN A 124 17.50 -13.07 6.04
N VAL A 125 17.27 -13.96 5.07
CA VAL A 125 18.12 -15.13 4.85
C VAL A 125 19.40 -14.83 4.07
N THR A 126 19.57 -13.60 3.57
CA THR A 126 20.76 -13.18 2.79
C THR A 126 21.59 -12.09 3.48
N ILE A 127 21.19 -11.60 4.66
CA ILE A 127 21.98 -10.65 5.46
C ILE A 127 23.13 -11.38 6.17
N TYR A 128 24.23 -11.58 5.46
CA TYR A 128 25.54 -11.92 6.03
C TYR A 128 26.64 -11.50 5.05
N LYS A 129 27.86 -11.34 5.57
CA LYS A 129 29.02 -10.95 4.78
C LYS A 129 29.74 -12.21 4.27
N SER A 130 30.08 -12.23 2.98
CA SER A 130 30.98 -13.20 2.38
C SER A 130 31.69 -12.58 1.19
N ASP A 131 32.87 -13.11 0.88
CA ASP A 131 33.69 -12.71 -0.27
C ASP A 131 33.34 -13.50 -1.55
N THR A 132 32.51 -14.55 -1.46
CA THR A 132 32.21 -15.42 -2.60
C THR A 132 30.73 -15.71 -2.81
N LEU A 133 30.31 -15.77 -4.08
CA LEU A 133 28.97 -16.22 -4.44
C LEU A 133 28.70 -17.66 -3.99
N LEU A 134 29.72 -18.52 -3.99
CA LEU A 134 29.58 -19.92 -3.61
C LEU A 134 29.16 -20.06 -2.15
N ASP A 135 29.75 -19.27 -1.25
CA ASP A 135 29.37 -19.25 0.16
C ASP A 135 27.96 -18.70 0.33
N HIS A 136 27.59 -17.69 -0.46
CA HIS A 136 26.23 -17.19 -0.43
C HIS A 136 25.20 -18.27 -0.81
N VAL A 137 25.50 -19.03 -1.85
CA VAL A 137 24.67 -20.16 -2.29
C VAL A 137 24.66 -21.29 -1.25
N ASN A 138 25.80 -21.59 -0.62
CA ASN A 138 25.88 -22.59 0.46
C ASN A 138 24.95 -22.23 1.62
N GLN A 139 25.04 -21.00 2.11
CA GLN A 139 24.25 -20.54 3.25
C GLN A 139 22.75 -20.46 2.94
N LEU A 140 22.39 -20.07 1.71
CA LEU A 140 20.99 -20.06 1.28
C LEU A 140 20.41 -21.49 1.25
N GLU A 141 21.15 -22.44 0.70
CA GLU A 141 20.74 -23.86 0.70
C GLU A 141 20.66 -24.43 2.13
N ASP A 142 21.62 -24.11 3.00
CA ASP A 142 21.61 -24.57 4.40
C ASP A 142 20.39 -24.03 5.15
N THR A 143 20.03 -22.77 4.90
CA THR A 143 18.83 -22.15 5.47
C THR A 143 17.57 -22.87 4.99
N PHE A 144 17.45 -23.12 3.69
CA PHE A 144 16.29 -23.83 3.12
C PHE A 144 16.21 -25.31 3.51
N ASN A 145 17.33 -25.93 3.89
CA ASN A 145 17.33 -27.28 4.45
C ASN A 145 16.87 -27.32 5.92
N GLN A 146 17.00 -26.21 6.65
CA GLN A 146 16.59 -26.11 8.06
C GLN A 146 15.14 -25.65 8.21
N THR A 147 14.68 -24.75 7.37
CA THR A 147 13.31 -24.23 7.41
C THR A 147 12.82 -23.98 5.99
N ASP A 148 11.64 -24.51 5.68
CA ASP A 148 11.02 -24.35 4.38
C ASP A 148 10.78 -22.88 4.06
N PHE A 149 11.10 -22.48 2.83
CA PHE A 149 10.93 -21.09 2.40
C PHE A 149 9.47 -20.64 2.50
N SER A 150 8.50 -21.53 2.24
CA SER A 150 7.08 -21.25 2.44
C SER A 150 6.77 -20.87 3.90
N GLN A 151 7.31 -21.61 4.88
CA GLN A 151 7.12 -21.31 6.31
C GLN A 151 7.74 -19.98 6.70
N LEU A 152 8.93 -19.65 6.17
CA LEU A 152 9.56 -18.35 6.41
C LEU A 152 8.70 -17.19 5.87
N ILE A 153 8.11 -17.35 4.67
CA ILE A 153 7.19 -16.37 4.11
C ILE A 153 5.93 -16.24 4.98
N LEU A 154 5.31 -17.36 5.37
CA LEU A 154 4.10 -17.37 6.21
C LEU A 154 4.36 -16.71 7.57
N ASN A 155 5.49 -16.99 8.21
CA ASN A 155 5.89 -16.32 9.45
C ASN A 155 6.03 -14.81 9.27
N ASN A 156 6.62 -14.37 8.16
CA ASN A 156 6.71 -12.95 7.83
C ASN A 156 5.35 -12.33 7.49
N MET A 157 4.42 -13.07 6.89
CA MET A 157 3.02 -12.66 6.70
C MET A 157 2.29 -12.48 8.04
N HIS A 158 2.47 -13.41 8.98
CA HIS A 158 1.86 -13.34 10.31
C HIS A 158 2.46 -12.19 11.15
N SER A 159 3.77 -11.97 11.05
CA SER A 159 4.46 -10.85 11.67
C SER A 159 4.02 -9.50 11.08
N SER A 160 3.73 -9.42 9.78
CA SER A 160 3.24 -8.20 9.11
C SER A 160 1.73 -7.99 9.29
N MET A 161 0.95 -9.02 9.61
CA MET A 161 -0.43 -8.89 10.13
C MET A 161 -0.47 -8.31 11.56
N LYS A 162 0.63 -8.44 12.33
CA LYS A 162 0.91 -7.66 13.55
C LYS A 162 1.68 -6.35 13.26
N GLY A 163 1.55 -5.80 12.05
CA GLY A 163 2.32 -4.64 11.59
C GLY A 163 2.32 -3.48 12.57
N SER A 164 3.52 -3.02 12.94
CA SER A 164 3.72 -1.79 13.71
C SER A 164 3.17 -0.62 12.91
N LEU A 165 2.00 -0.13 13.29
CA LEU A 165 1.46 1.12 12.78
C LEU A 165 2.34 2.27 13.30
N THR A 166 2.98 3.01 12.41
CA THR A 166 3.69 4.25 12.75
C THR A 166 2.91 5.45 12.25
N LEU A 167 2.99 6.54 12.99
CA LEU A 167 2.45 7.83 12.56
C LEU A 167 3.60 8.67 12.05
N ILE A 168 3.43 9.26 10.87
CA ILE A 168 4.46 10.06 10.20
C ILE A 168 3.88 11.40 9.75
N ASP A 169 4.75 12.41 9.69
CA ASP A 169 4.41 13.73 9.18
C ASP A 169 4.30 13.74 7.65
N TYR A 170 3.62 14.76 7.14
CA TYR A 170 3.52 15.00 5.71
C TYR A 170 4.85 15.32 5.05
N LYS A 171 4.99 14.75 3.85
CA LYS A 171 6.03 15.07 2.87
C LYS A 171 5.34 15.18 1.51
N THR A 172 5.92 15.99 0.62
CA THR A 172 5.38 16.21 -0.73
C THR A 172 5.16 14.91 -1.51
N GLU A 173 5.97 13.87 -1.27
CA GLU A 173 5.81 12.54 -1.86
C GLU A 173 4.50 11.83 -1.48
N TYR A 174 3.86 12.19 -0.34
CA TYR A 174 2.60 11.61 0.13
C TYR A 174 1.35 12.36 -0.35
N LYS A 175 1.51 13.42 -1.15
CA LYS A 175 0.40 14.24 -1.68
C LYS A 175 -0.68 13.40 -2.37
N ASN A 176 -0.28 12.44 -3.22
CA ASN A 176 -1.22 11.56 -3.90
C ASN A 176 -1.95 10.63 -2.94
N ALA A 177 -1.31 10.18 -1.87
CA ALA A 177 -1.95 9.35 -0.85
C ALA A 177 -3.01 10.15 -0.08
N PHE A 178 -2.72 11.40 0.30
CA PHE A 178 -3.67 12.32 0.93
C PHE A 178 -4.92 12.52 0.06
N TYR A 179 -4.72 12.80 -1.22
CA TYR A 179 -5.80 12.98 -2.19
C TYR A 179 -6.65 11.71 -2.32
N ASN A 180 -6.03 10.57 -2.61
CA ASN A 180 -6.73 9.32 -2.89
C ASN A 180 -7.55 8.82 -1.68
N LEU A 181 -7.00 8.89 -0.47
CA LEU A 181 -7.71 8.48 0.75
C LEU A 181 -8.97 9.30 0.97
N ASN A 182 -8.87 10.62 0.84
CA ASN A 182 -10.01 11.50 1.08
C ASN A 182 -11.04 11.44 -0.05
N ILE A 183 -10.60 11.34 -1.31
CA ILE A 183 -11.53 11.19 -2.45
C ILE A 183 -12.29 9.87 -2.41
N GLU A 184 -11.64 8.76 -2.03
CA GLU A 184 -12.33 7.49 -1.79
C GLU A 184 -13.42 7.66 -0.74
N TRP A 185 -13.05 8.19 0.44
CA TRP A 185 -13.99 8.37 1.54
C TRP A 185 -15.16 9.28 1.15
N LEU A 186 -14.89 10.40 0.48
CA LEU A 186 -15.91 11.33 0.01
C LEU A 186 -16.86 10.71 -0.99
N LYS A 187 -16.37 9.95 -1.97
CA LYS A 187 -17.22 9.28 -2.96
C LYS A 187 -18.04 8.13 -2.37
N THR A 188 -17.56 7.52 -1.30
CA THR A 188 -18.24 6.42 -0.62
C THR A 188 -19.38 6.92 0.27
N HIS A 189 -19.20 8.04 0.97
CA HIS A 189 -20.16 8.52 1.97
C HIS A 189 -20.94 9.78 1.56
N PHE A 190 -20.39 10.61 0.68
CA PHE A 190 -20.96 11.89 0.28
C PHE A 190 -20.67 12.20 -1.22
N TYR A 191 -20.51 13.47 -1.54
CA TYR A 191 -20.03 14.00 -2.81
C TYR A 191 -18.79 14.87 -2.55
N VAL A 192 -17.96 15.05 -3.58
CA VAL A 192 -16.77 15.91 -3.51
C VAL A 192 -17.19 17.36 -3.74
N GLU A 193 -17.01 18.24 -2.76
CA GLU A 193 -17.29 19.67 -2.93
C GLU A 193 -16.13 20.35 -3.68
N PRO A 194 -16.37 21.47 -4.40
CA PRO A 194 -15.29 22.19 -5.09
C PRO A 194 -14.13 22.57 -4.16
N TYR A 195 -14.45 22.97 -2.92
CA TYR A 195 -13.45 23.27 -1.92
C TYR A 195 -12.66 22.03 -1.45
N ASP A 196 -13.28 20.85 -1.39
CA ASP A 196 -12.55 19.62 -1.11
C ASP A 196 -11.49 19.36 -2.19
N GLU A 197 -11.88 19.47 -3.46
CA GLU A 197 -10.98 19.23 -4.59
C GLU A 197 -9.78 20.18 -4.57
N GLU A 198 -10.00 21.47 -4.31
CA GLU A 198 -8.91 22.46 -4.20
C GLU A 198 -7.92 22.11 -3.08
N VAL A 199 -8.43 21.82 -1.88
CA VAL A 199 -7.59 21.51 -0.72
C VAL A 199 -6.81 20.21 -0.93
N LEU A 200 -7.49 19.16 -1.43
CA LEU A 200 -6.88 17.84 -1.63
C LEU A 200 -5.84 17.85 -2.76
N SER A 201 -6.06 18.63 -3.83
CA SER A 201 -5.14 18.72 -4.97
C SER A 201 -3.91 19.60 -4.68
N GLN A 202 -3.97 20.48 -3.69
CA GLN A 202 -2.89 21.42 -3.34
C GLN A 202 -2.68 21.54 -1.81
N PRO A 203 -2.39 20.43 -1.10
CA PRO A 203 -2.30 20.43 0.37
C PRO A 203 -1.19 21.33 0.90
N ASP A 204 -0.09 21.52 0.15
CA ASP A 204 0.98 22.45 0.52
C ASP A 204 0.42 23.88 0.66
N LYS A 205 -0.25 24.39 -0.37
CA LYS A 205 -0.82 25.75 -0.42
C LYS A 205 -1.95 25.96 0.60
N TYR A 206 -2.86 24.99 0.73
CA TYR A 206 -4.10 25.17 1.49
C TYR A 206 -3.97 24.78 2.96
N ILE A 207 -3.01 23.92 3.31
CA ILE A 207 -2.85 23.41 4.68
C ILE A 207 -1.47 23.80 5.21
N ILE A 208 -0.38 23.33 4.59
CA ILE A 208 0.98 23.44 5.15
C ILE A 208 1.46 24.90 5.21
N ASP A 209 1.35 25.64 4.12
CA ASP A 209 1.81 27.03 4.00
C ASP A 209 1.03 28.00 4.90
N LYS A 210 -0.14 27.57 5.40
CA LYS A 210 -0.96 28.33 6.35
C LYS A 210 -0.63 28.02 7.81
N GLY A 211 0.31 27.11 8.09
CA GLY A 211 0.62 26.63 9.43
C GLY A 211 -0.26 25.45 9.88
N GLY A 212 -0.88 24.75 8.93
CA GLY A 212 -1.56 23.49 9.18
C GLY A 212 -0.61 22.30 9.12
N HIS A 213 -1.13 21.14 9.51
CA HIS A 213 -0.38 19.88 9.58
C HIS A 213 -1.16 18.75 8.93
N ILE A 214 -0.46 17.79 8.35
CA ILE A 214 -1.07 16.56 7.84
C ILE A 214 -0.25 15.39 8.40
N PHE A 215 -0.95 14.42 8.97
CA PHE A 215 -0.36 13.21 9.53
C PHE A 215 -0.86 11.99 8.78
N PHE A 216 -0.02 10.96 8.72
CA PHE A 216 -0.33 9.70 8.08
C PHE A 216 -0.12 8.52 9.00
N ALA A 217 -0.97 7.52 8.80
CA ALA A 217 -0.82 6.20 9.35
C ALA A 217 -0.08 5.32 8.34
N LEU A 218 1.17 4.95 8.64
CA LEU A 218 1.99 4.06 7.83
C LEU A 218 1.95 2.65 8.42
N LYS A 219 1.57 1.67 7.58
CA LYS A 219 1.55 0.24 7.93
C LYS A 219 2.24 -0.54 6.82
N ASN A 220 3.31 -1.26 7.16
CA ASN A 220 4.06 -2.09 6.19
C ASN A 220 4.43 -1.30 4.91
N GLU A 221 5.03 -0.11 5.08
CA GLU A 221 5.44 0.79 4.00
C GLU A 221 4.30 1.34 3.12
N THR A 222 3.05 1.14 3.54
CA THR A 222 1.86 1.66 2.85
C THR A 222 1.15 2.68 3.72
N ILE A 223 0.77 3.80 3.13
CA ILE A 223 -0.09 4.80 3.78
C ILE A 223 -1.51 4.23 3.82
N VAL A 224 -2.02 3.98 5.03
CA VAL A 224 -3.33 3.36 5.25
C VAL A 224 -4.37 4.31 5.84
N GLY A 225 -3.96 5.50 6.26
CA GLY A 225 -4.86 6.54 6.71
C GLY A 225 -4.18 7.90 6.84
N THR A 226 -4.98 8.94 6.99
CA THR A 226 -4.52 10.34 7.10
C THR A 226 -5.48 11.16 7.95
N VAL A 227 -4.99 12.28 8.48
CA VAL A 227 -5.76 13.36 9.13
C VAL A 227 -5.03 14.67 8.93
N ALA A 228 -5.76 15.78 8.80
CA ALA A 228 -5.20 17.12 8.72
C ALA A 228 -5.67 17.99 9.89
N LEU A 229 -4.81 18.94 10.28
CA LEU A 229 -5.12 20.05 11.17
C LEU A 229 -4.98 21.35 10.36
N MET A 230 -6.07 22.12 10.22
CA MET A 230 -6.08 23.38 9.47
C MET A 230 -6.28 24.57 10.41
N PRO A 231 -5.61 25.72 10.19
CA PRO A 231 -5.86 26.94 10.96
C PRO A 231 -7.31 27.39 10.86
N THR A 232 -7.89 27.80 11.99
CA THR A 232 -9.21 28.46 12.03
C THR A 232 -9.05 29.97 12.16
N GLU A 233 -10.16 30.71 12.10
CA GLU A 233 -10.16 32.15 12.41
C GLU A 233 -9.84 32.42 13.88
N GLU A 234 -10.06 31.44 14.77
CA GLU A 234 -9.77 31.58 16.18
C GLU A 234 -8.32 31.21 16.51
N SER A 235 -7.56 32.20 16.99
CA SER A 235 -6.16 32.00 17.38
C SER A 235 -6.02 30.97 18.50
N GLY A 236 -5.21 29.95 18.23
CA GLY A 236 -4.97 28.82 19.13
C GLY A 236 -5.92 27.63 18.91
N ILE A 237 -6.82 27.67 17.92
CA ILE A 237 -7.68 26.54 17.58
C ILE A 237 -7.39 26.07 16.15
N LEU A 238 -7.18 24.76 15.98
CA LEU A 238 -7.06 24.12 14.66
C LEU A 238 -8.27 23.24 14.39
N GLU A 239 -8.71 23.19 13.13
CA GLU A 239 -9.73 22.29 12.62
C GLU A 239 -9.12 20.92 12.32
N LEU A 240 -9.60 19.87 12.99
CA LEU A 240 -9.38 18.48 12.59
C LEU A 240 -10.27 18.14 11.41
N THR A 241 -9.65 17.86 10.27
CA THR A 241 -10.34 17.62 9.00
C THR A 241 -9.63 16.59 8.15
N LYS A 242 -10.27 16.19 7.04
CA LYS A 242 -9.70 15.25 6.04
C LYS A 242 -9.17 13.95 6.65
N MET A 243 -9.89 13.43 7.65
CA MET A 243 -9.54 12.16 8.29
C MET A 243 -10.15 10.99 7.50
N ALA A 244 -9.30 10.15 6.93
CA ALA A 244 -9.72 8.99 6.13
C ALA A 244 -8.82 7.77 6.40
N VAL A 245 -9.40 6.57 6.33
CA VAL A 245 -8.70 5.28 6.48
C VAL A 245 -9.18 4.35 5.37
N LEU A 246 -8.25 3.63 4.74
CA LEU A 246 -8.55 2.65 3.69
C LEU A 246 -9.66 1.69 4.15
N PRO A 247 -10.66 1.38 3.30
CA PRO A 247 -11.77 0.49 3.65
C PRO A 247 -11.34 -0.83 4.30
N GLU A 248 -10.33 -1.49 3.76
CA GLU A 248 -9.75 -2.73 4.25
C GLU A 248 -9.01 -2.61 5.59
N GLU A 249 -8.68 -1.39 6.02
CA GLU A 249 -7.97 -1.08 7.26
C GLU A 249 -8.90 -0.47 8.33
N ARG A 250 -10.18 -0.25 8.01
CA ARG A 250 -11.20 0.21 8.97
C ARG A 250 -11.46 -0.85 10.05
N GLY A 251 -11.96 -0.42 11.21
CA GLY A 251 -12.16 -1.30 12.38
C GLY A 251 -10.89 -1.61 13.19
N GLN A 252 -9.70 -1.28 12.68
CA GLN A 252 -8.41 -1.53 13.37
C GLN A 252 -7.96 -0.37 14.29
N LYS A 253 -8.88 0.52 14.68
CA LYS A 253 -8.62 1.69 15.53
C LYS A 253 -7.55 2.67 14.96
N ILE A 254 -7.31 2.67 13.64
CA ILE A 254 -6.36 3.62 13.02
C ILE A 254 -6.85 5.07 13.19
N GLY A 255 -8.13 5.35 12.94
CA GLY A 255 -8.70 6.69 13.18
C GLY A 255 -8.59 7.15 14.63
N GLN A 256 -8.72 6.24 15.60
CA GLN A 256 -8.49 6.53 17.03
C GLN A 256 -7.05 6.95 17.30
N LYS A 257 -6.07 6.28 16.68
CA LYS A 257 -4.64 6.61 16.83
C LYS A 257 -4.29 7.94 16.16
N LEU A 258 -4.85 8.21 14.98
CA LEU A 258 -4.70 9.50 14.29
C LEU A 258 -5.30 10.65 15.12
N LEU A 259 -6.52 10.47 15.65
CA LEU A 259 -7.17 11.46 16.52
C LEU A 259 -6.36 11.71 17.80
N GLN A 260 -5.91 10.66 18.48
CA GLN A 260 -5.06 10.80 19.68
C GLN A 260 -3.79 11.58 19.36
N HIS A 261 -3.15 11.30 18.23
CA HIS A 261 -1.95 12.00 17.82
C HIS A 261 -2.19 13.49 17.56
N CYS A 262 -3.31 13.86 16.94
CA CYS A 262 -3.70 15.27 16.79
C CYS A 262 -3.90 15.96 18.14
N ILE A 263 -4.51 15.27 19.11
CA ILE A 263 -4.72 15.80 20.47
C ILE A 263 -3.37 16.01 21.18
N ASP A 264 -2.49 15.01 21.14
CA ASP A 264 -1.18 15.07 21.76
C ASP A 264 -0.31 16.18 21.12
N PHE A 265 -0.37 16.28 19.79
CA PHE A 265 0.27 17.35 19.02
C PHE A 265 -0.26 18.72 19.47
N GLY A 266 -1.58 18.89 19.53
CA GLY A 266 -2.19 20.16 19.88
C GLY A 266 -1.84 20.62 21.30
N LYS A 267 -1.80 19.68 22.26
CA LYS A 267 -1.33 19.95 23.63
C LYS A 267 0.15 20.33 23.66
N ALA A 268 1.00 19.63 22.90
CA ALA A 268 2.42 19.94 22.81
C ALA A 268 2.69 21.32 22.20
N GLN A 269 1.84 21.76 21.25
CA GLN A 269 1.88 23.09 20.64
C GLN A 269 1.15 24.16 21.47
N GLN A 270 0.64 23.84 22.66
CA GLN A 270 -0.10 24.77 23.53
C GLN A 270 -1.30 25.42 22.83
N LEU A 271 -1.99 24.66 21.97
CA LEU A 271 -3.27 25.07 21.40
C LEU A 271 -4.32 25.21 22.51
N LYS A 272 -5.36 25.99 22.26
CA LYS A 272 -6.55 26.10 23.10
C LYS A 272 -7.52 24.93 22.88
N GLY A 273 -7.52 24.35 21.69
CA GLY A 273 -8.39 23.22 21.37
C GLY A 273 -8.37 22.79 19.92
N LEU A 274 -9.15 21.75 19.62
CA LEU A 274 -9.41 21.26 18.28
C LEU A 274 -10.90 21.35 17.94
N LEU A 275 -11.19 22.00 16.82
CA LEU A 275 -12.52 22.09 16.25
C LEU A 275 -12.72 21.00 15.20
N LEU A 276 -13.93 20.51 14.98
CA LEU A 276 -14.26 19.71 13.81
C LEU A 276 -15.67 19.97 13.31
N TYR A 277 -15.86 19.71 12.02
CA TYR A 277 -17.16 19.63 11.37
C TYR A 277 -17.41 18.18 10.93
N SER A 278 -18.62 17.69 11.13
CA SER A 278 -18.99 16.33 10.73
C SER A 278 -20.44 16.24 10.29
N ASN A 279 -20.92 15.02 10.05
CA ASN A 279 -22.30 14.73 9.73
C ASN A 279 -22.84 13.68 10.72
N THR A 280 -24.05 13.88 11.26
CA THR A 280 -24.66 13.00 12.26
C THR A 280 -24.93 11.57 11.75
N GLU A 281 -25.05 11.38 10.43
CA GLU A 281 -25.13 10.06 9.79
C GLU A 281 -23.84 9.23 9.98
N LEU A 282 -22.71 9.87 10.29
CA LEU A 282 -21.43 9.20 10.58
C LEU A 282 -21.35 8.76 12.05
N GLU A 283 -22.31 7.94 12.50
CA GLU A 283 -22.47 7.53 13.90
C GLU A 283 -21.17 7.07 14.58
N ASN A 284 -20.36 6.29 13.86
CA ASN A 284 -19.07 5.79 14.36
C ASN A 284 -18.05 6.91 14.61
N ALA A 285 -18.02 7.94 13.76
CA ALA A 285 -17.14 9.09 13.92
C ALA A 285 -17.63 9.98 15.07
N ILE A 286 -18.93 10.25 15.14
CA ILE A 286 -19.53 11.03 16.23
C ILE A 286 -19.31 10.35 17.59
N TYR A 287 -19.53 9.04 17.67
CA TYR A 287 -19.23 8.27 18.88
C TYR A 287 -17.76 8.38 19.28
N LEU A 288 -16.84 8.29 18.30
CA LEU A 288 -15.42 8.45 18.51
C LEU A 288 -15.09 9.84 19.09
N TYR A 289 -15.60 10.92 18.49
CA TYR A 289 -15.32 12.28 18.96
C TYR A 289 -15.86 12.51 20.37
N ARG A 290 -17.11 12.11 20.65
CA ARG A 290 -17.69 12.21 22.00
C ARG A 290 -16.86 11.43 23.03
N LYS A 291 -16.38 10.23 22.68
CA LYS A 291 -15.50 9.41 23.54
C LYS A 291 -14.19 10.12 23.91
N TYR A 292 -13.65 10.95 23.02
CA TYR A 292 -12.44 11.73 23.24
C TYR A 292 -12.70 13.11 23.89
N GLY A 293 -13.95 13.40 24.25
CA GLY A 293 -14.31 14.61 25.00
C GLY A 293 -14.75 15.79 24.14
N PHE A 294 -14.91 15.61 22.82
CA PHE A 294 -15.48 16.66 21.97
C PHE A 294 -16.92 16.95 22.39
N LYS A 295 -17.24 18.23 22.54
CA LYS A 295 -18.57 18.73 22.87
C LYS A 295 -19.17 19.41 21.64
N GLU A 296 -20.48 19.24 21.47
CA GLU A 296 -21.23 19.88 20.39
C GLU A 296 -21.31 21.39 20.61
N LEU A 297 -21.12 22.13 19.52
CA LEU A 297 -21.33 23.57 19.45
C LEU A 297 -22.47 23.86 18.47
N GLU A 298 -23.06 25.05 18.60
CA GLU A 298 -24.01 25.55 17.61
C GLU A 298 -23.33 25.65 16.24
N LEU A 299 -23.96 25.08 15.22
CA LEU A 299 -23.49 25.14 13.85
C LEU A 299 -23.82 26.50 13.26
N GLU A 300 -22.83 27.15 12.68
CA GLU A 300 -22.99 28.48 12.11
C GLU A 300 -23.76 28.42 10.77
N GLN A 301 -24.54 29.47 10.47
CA GLN A 301 -25.35 29.52 9.25
C GLN A 301 -24.52 29.37 7.97
N ASN A 302 -23.27 29.83 7.99
CA ASN A 302 -22.32 29.73 6.88
C ASN A 302 -21.25 28.66 7.18
N SER A 303 -21.67 27.41 7.41
CA SER A 303 -20.75 26.27 7.55
C SER A 303 -19.79 26.18 6.35
N PRO A 304 -18.48 25.92 6.57
CA PRO A 304 -17.51 25.76 5.48
C PRO A 304 -17.79 24.55 4.59
N TYR A 305 -18.59 23.59 5.06
CA TYR A 305 -18.99 22.40 4.32
C TYR A 305 -20.51 22.29 4.28
N LYS A 306 -21.08 22.13 3.08
CA LYS A 306 -22.54 22.02 2.91
C LYS A 306 -23.09 20.72 3.49
N ARG A 307 -22.28 19.66 3.48
CA ARG A 307 -22.66 18.34 4.02
C ARG A 307 -22.65 18.26 5.55
N SER A 308 -22.06 19.22 6.26
CA SER A 308 -21.90 19.12 7.71
C SER A 308 -23.14 19.63 8.43
N ASP A 309 -23.66 18.86 9.38
CA ASP A 309 -24.82 19.21 10.22
C ASP A 309 -24.45 19.31 11.72
N ILE A 310 -23.19 19.06 12.06
CA ILE A 310 -22.68 19.10 13.43
C ILE A 310 -21.28 19.72 13.49
N LYS A 311 -21.08 20.58 14.50
CA LYS A 311 -19.80 21.21 14.86
C LYS A 311 -19.43 20.77 16.27
N MET A 312 -18.17 20.40 16.50
CA MET A 312 -17.71 19.98 17.83
C MET A 312 -16.37 20.58 18.19
N LEU A 313 -16.14 20.82 19.48
CA LEU A 313 -14.90 21.37 20.02
C LEU A 313 -14.38 20.49 21.16
N LEU A 314 -13.07 20.23 21.14
CA LEU A 314 -12.31 19.71 22.26
C LEU A 314 -11.37 20.82 22.76
N GLU A 315 -11.63 21.34 23.94
CA GLU A 315 -10.74 22.28 24.64
C GLU A 315 -9.61 21.51 25.35
N PHE A 316 -8.42 22.11 25.41
CA PHE A 316 -7.24 21.53 26.08
C PHE A 316 -7.02 22.05 27.49
#